data_AF-A0A381X258-F1
#
_entry.id   AF-A0A381X258-F1
#
_cell.length_a   1.000
_cell.length_b   1.000
_cell.length_c   1.000
_cell.angle_alpha   90.00
_cell.angle_beta   90.00
_cell.angle_gamma   90.00
#
_symmetry.space_group_name_H-M   'P 1'
#
loop_
_entity.id
_entity.type
_entity.pdbx_description
1 polymer ?
#
loop_
_entity_poly.entity_id
_entity_poly.type
_entity_poly.pdbx_seq_one_letter_code
_entity_poly.pdbx_strand_id
1 'polypeptide(L)'
;FYFGAIFWTLGYDTIYGFQDIKDDEIIGVKSTSILFKNNSKMFLNIVFFLFVVFYLTMGFLMKFNLAFFILSIIPISHLFLYQIKKFDPLNPEICLSTFKSNNLFGLIIFANLLIGKITF
;
A
#
# COMPACT_ATOMS: atom_id res chain seq x y z
N PHE A 1 0.72 10.81 -9.78
CA PHE A 1 0.48 10.44 -8.37
C PHE A 1 -0.89 9.81 -8.16
N TYR A 2 -2.00 10.45 -8.59
CA TYR A 2 -3.36 9.94 -8.37
C TYR A 2 -3.58 8.47 -8.77
N PHE A 3 -3.13 8.06 -9.97
CA PHE A 3 -3.22 6.65 -10.37
C PHE A 3 -2.50 5.69 -9.41
N GLY A 4 -1.32 6.07 -8.92
CA GLY A 4 -0.63 5.30 -7.88
C GLY A 4 -1.48 5.21 -6.61
N ALA A 5 -2.01 6.35 -6.13
CA ALA A 5 -2.84 6.42 -4.94
C ALA A 5 -4.05 5.47 -5.01
N ILE A 6 -4.68 5.30 -6.17
CA ILE A 6 -5.74 4.29 -6.38
C ILE A 6 -5.26 2.89 -6.01
N PHE A 7 -4.09 2.47 -6.49
CA PHE A 7 -3.54 1.13 -6.21
C PHE A 7 -3.11 0.97 -4.75
N TRP A 8 -2.59 2.02 -4.13
CA TRP A 8 -2.28 2.00 -2.69
C TRP A 8 -3.55 1.84 -1.86
N THR A 9 -4.59 2.64 -2.13
CA THR A 9 -5.91 2.54 -1.50
C THR A 9 -6.54 1.18 -1.70
N LEU A 10 -6.55 0.67 -2.93
CA LEU A 10 -7.04 -0.66 -3.22
C LEU A 10 -6.31 -1.75 -2.39
N GLY A 11 -5.00 -1.62 -2.22
CA GLY A 11 -4.21 -2.55 -1.41
C GLY A 11 -4.55 -2.49 0.08
N TYR A 12 -4.49 -1.31 0.70
CA TYR A 12 -4.75 -1.22 2.14
C TYR A 12 -6.23 -1.43 2.51
N ASP A 13 -7.18 -1.04 1.64
CA ASP A 13 -8.60 -1.33 1.85
C ASP A 13 -8.87 -2.83 1.73
N THR A 14 -8.15 -3.54 0.87
CA THR A 14 -8.26 -5.00 0.80
C THR A 14 -7.71 -5.65 2.07
N ILE A 15 -6.61 -5.14 2.65
CA ILE A 15 -6.11 -5.59 3.96
C ILE A 15 -7.16 -5.35 5.05
N TYR A 16 -7.79 -4.18 5.06
CA TYR A 16 -8.87 -3.87 5.99
C TYR A 16 -10.06 -4.82 5.80
N GLY A 17 -10.46 -5.10 4.55
CA GLY A 17 -11.52 -6.04 4.25
C GLY A 17 -11.27 -7.48 4.70
N PHE A 18 -10.03 -7.88 5.03
CA PHE A 18 -9.75 -9.17 5.67
C PHE A 18 -10.06 -9.18 7.17
N GLN A 19 -10.14 -8.01 7.81
CA GLN A 19 -10.54 -7.89 9.21
C GLN A 19 -11.99 -8.35 9.41
N ASP A 20 -12.88 -7.93 8.51
CA ASP A 20 -14.33 -8.13 8.63
C ASP A 20 -14.84 -9.25 7.69
N ILE A 21 -13.93 -10.02 7.07
CA ILE A 21 -14.26 -10.96 5.98
C ILE A 21 -15.30 -12.02 6.35
N LYS A 22 -15.33 -12.49 7.61
CA LYS A 22 -16.29 -13.50 8.06
C LYS A 22 -17.71 -12.94 8.07
N ASP A 23 -17.88 -11.72 8.57
CA ASP A 23 -19.17 -11.06 8.65
C ASP A 23 -19.63 -10.63 7.25
N ASP A 24 -18.70 -10.14 6.43
CA ASP A 24 -18.93 -9.80 5.02
C ASP A 24 -19.41 -11.01 4.19
N GLU A 25 -18.84 -12.20 4.41
CA GLU A 25 -19.27 -13.44 3.75
C GLU A 25 -20.69 -13.85 4.15
N ILE A 26 -21.08 -13.66 5.42
CA ILE A 26 -22.42 -14.02 5.93
C ILE A 26 -23.51 -13.17 5.27
N ILE A 27 -23.27 -11.86 5.14
CA ILE A 27 -24.26 -10.93 4.57
C ILE A 27 -24.14 -10.78 3.04
N GLY A 28 -23.18 -11.46 2.43
CA GLY A 28 -23.02 -11.52 0.97
C GLY A 28 -22.39 -10.28 0.33
N VAL A 29 -21.48 -9.58 1.05
CA VAL A 29 -20.72 -8.46 0.50
C VAL A 29 -19.83 -8.94 -0.65
N LYS A 30 -19.69 -8.11 -1.70
CA LYS A 30 -18.78 -8.37 -2.83
C LYS A 30 -17.53 -7.49 -2.73
N SER A 31 -16.66 -7.81 -1.77
CA SER A 31 -15.41 -7.09 -1.53
C SER A 31 -14.22 -7.71 -2.28
N THR A 32 -13.14 -6.94 -2.44
CA THR A 32 -11.86 -7.44 -2.98
C THR A 32 -11.21 -8.47 -2.07
N SER A 33 -11.37 -8.35 -0.74
CA SER A 33 -10.87 -9.34 0.21
C SER A 33 -11.54 -10.71 -0.01
N ILE A 34 -12.85 -10.74 -0.27
CA ILE A 34 -13.58 -11.97 -0.63
C ILE A 34 -13.14 -12.49 -2.00
N LEU A 35 -13.07 -11.62 -3.02
CA LEU A 35 -12.67 -12.02 -4.38
C LEU A 35 -11.28 -12.67 -4.42
N PHE A 36 -10.34 -12.16 -3.63
CA PHE A 36 -8.95 -12.62 -3.60
C PHE A 36 -8.60 -13.42 -2.35
N LYS A 37 -9.56 -13.97 -1.61
CA LYS A 37 -9.31 -14.66 -0.32
C LYS A 37 -8.26 -15.77 -0.39
N ASN A 38 -8.22 -16.52 -1.50
CA ASN A 38 -7.27 -17.61 -1.71
C ASN A 38 -5.90 -17.13 -2.24
N ASN A 39 -5.83 -15.93 -2.84
CA ASN A 39 -4.65 -15.38 -3.52
C ASN A 39 -4.26 -13.99 -2.98
N SER A 40 -4.57 -13.72 -1.71
CA SER A 40 -4.52 -12.38 -1.10
C SER A 40 -3.14 -11.73 -1.19
N LYS A 41 -2.08 -12.47 -0.83
CA LYS A 41 -0.69 -11.99 -0.94
C LYS A 41 -0.28 -11.71 -2.38
N MET A 42 -0.72 -12.50 -3.35
CA MET A 42 -0.40 -12.26 -4.76
C MET A 42 -1.07 -10.96 -5.24
N PHE A 43 -2.35 -10.77 -4.92
CA PHE A 43 -3.06 -9.53 -5.22
C PHE A 43 -2.39 -8.31 -4.60
N LEU A 44 -2.06 -8.36 -3.30
CA LEU A 44 -1.38 -7.27 -2.59
C LEU A 44 -0.02 -6.93 -3.22
N ASN A 45 0.77 -7.94 -3.59
CA ASN A 45 2.04 -7.72 -4.29
C ASN A 45 1.84 -6.97 -5.62
N ILE A 46 0.82 -7.34 -6.40
CA ILE A 46 0.53 -6.71 -7.70
C ILE A 46 0.11 -5.24 -7.51
N VAL A 47 -0.84 -4.95 -6.63
CA VAL A 47 -1.34 -3.58 -6.44
C VAL A 47 -0.27 -2.68 -5.82
N PHE A 48 0.51 -3.16 -4.85
CA PHE A 48 1.62 -2.39 -4.29
C PHE A 48 2.75 -2.18 -5.31
N PHE A 49 3.01 -3.17 -6.17
CA PHE A 49 3.96 -2.99 -7.28
C PHE A 49 3.49 -1.90 -8.25
N LEU A 50 2.23 -1.92 -8.64
CA LEU A 50 1.64 -0.88 -9.51
C LEU A 50 1.72 0.51 -8.85
N PHE A 51 1.41 0.62 -7.56
CA PHE A 51 1.61 1.87 -6.81
C PHE A 51 3.06 2.36 -6.94
N VAL A 52 4.06 1.50 -6.69
CA VAL A 52 5.48 1.86 -6.75
C VAL A 52 5.88 2.32 -8.16
N VAL A 53 5.42 1.63 -9.21
CA VAL A 53 5.68 2.03 -10.59
C VAL A 53 5.14 3.45 -10.84
N PHE A 54 3.87 3.71 -10.56
CA PHE A 54 3.28 5.04 -10.76
C PHE A 54 3.92 6.12 -9.88
N TYR A 55 4.36 5.77 -8.67
CA TYR A 55 5.03 6.67 -7.74
C TYR A 55 6.42 7.10 -8.27
N LEU A 56 7.24 6.14 -8.70
CA LEU A 56 8.57 6.42 -9.25
C LEU A 56 8.51 7.11 -10.62
N THR A 57 7.59 6.68 -11.50
CA THR A 57 7.37 7.35 -12.79
C THR A 57 6.93 8.80 -12.60
N MET A 58 6.08 9.07 -11.60
CA MET A 58 5.72 10.45 -11.26
C MET A 58 6.95 11.27 -10.84
N GLY A 59 7.80 10.75 -9.94
CA GLY A 59 9.00 11.45 -9.52
C GLY A 59 9.95 11.75 -10.68
N PHE A 60 10.08 10.81 -11.63
CA PHE A 60 10.85 10.99 -12.85
C PHE A 60 10.28 12.09 -13.76
N LEU A 61 8.97 12.06 -14.03
CA LEU A 61 8.30 13.07 -14.85
C LEU A 61 8.35 14.46 -14.23
N MET A 62 8.30 14.55 -12.91
CA MET A 62 8.42 15.80 -12.15
C MET A 62 9.86 16.28 -11.97
N LYS A 63 10.86 15.54 -12.50
CA LYS A 63 12.29 15.83 -12.37
C LYS A 63 12.74 16.02 -10.91
N PHE A 64 12.23 15.19 -10.01
CA PHE A 64 12.69 15.20 -8.61
C PHE A 64 14.17 14.85 -8.49
N ASN A 65 14.80 15.37 -7.44
CA ASN A 65 16.22 15.17 -7.19
C ASN A 65 16.56 13.69 -6.89
N LEU A 66 17.85 13.35 -6.90
CA LEU A 66 18.32 11.99 -6.62
C LEU A 66 17.93 11.50 -5.22
N ALA A 67 17.85 12.41 -4.24
CA ALA A 67 17.48 12.08 -2.87
C ALA A 67 16.08 11.45 -2.80
N PHE A 68 15.12 11.92 -3.60
CA PHE A 68 13.79 11.29 -3.71
C PHE A 68 13.86 9.80 -4.06
N PHE A 69 14.67 9.44 -5.06
CA PHE A 69 14.76 8.05 -5.53
C PHE A 69 15.45 7.15 -4.51
N ILE A 70 16.51 7.65 -3.87
CA ILE A 70 17.21 6.90 -2.80
C ILE A 70 16.28 6.70 -1.60
N LEU A 71 15.62 7.77 -1.14
CA LEU A 71 14.70 7.71 0.00
C LEU A 71 13.42 6.92 -0.29
N SER A 72 13.07 6.71 -1.57
CA SER A 72 11.95 5.85 -1.97
C SER A 72 12.12 4.39 -1.56
N ILE A 73 13.34 3.94 -1.22
CA ILE A 73 13.58 2.62 -0.63
C ILE A 73 12.80 2.43 0.68
N ILE A 74 12.59 3.50 1.46
CA ILE A 74 11.91 3.45 2.75
C ILE A 74 10.42 3.06 2.60
N PRO A 75 9.57 3.79 1.83
CA PRO A 75 8.19 3.37 1.64
C PRO A 75 8.07 2.02 0.91
N ILE A 76 8.95 1.72 -0.06
CA ILE A 76 8.96 0.41 -0.74
C ILE A 76 9.21 -0.72 0.27
N SER A 77 10.21 -0.56 1.14
CA SER A 77 10.49 -1.52 2.20
C SER A 77 9.32 -1.66 3.18
N HIS A 78 8.66 -0.56 3.52
CA HIS A 78 7.48 -0.60 4.38
C HIS A 78 6.33 -1.42 3.76
N LEU A 79 6.07 -1.30 2.45
CA LEU A 79 5.06 -2.11 1.77
C LEU A 79 5.44 -3.60 1.74
N PHE A 80 6.60 -3.92 1.17
CA PHE A 80 6.93 -5.31 0.84
C PHE A 80 7.56 -6.09 2.00
N LEU A 81 8.43 -5.45 2.78
CA LEU A 81 9.15 -6.12 3.87
C LEU A 81 8.40 -6.03 5.20
N TYR A 82 7.54 -5.04 5.39
CA TYR A 82 6.70 -4.92 6.59
C TYR A 82 5.26 -5.34 6.32
N GLN A 83 4.48 -4.61 5.51
CA GLN A 83 3.03 -4.88 5.39
C GLN A 83 2.74 -6.26 4.81
N ILE A 84 3.33 -6.64 3.67
CA ILE A 84 3.07 -7.96 3.04
C ILE A 84 3.57 -9.13 3.91
N LYS A 85 4.72 -8.97 4.58
CA LYS A 85 5.26 -10.03 5.47
C LYS A 85 4.41 -10.18 6.73
N LYS A 86 3.99 -9.06 7.33
CA LYS A 86 3.18 -9.05 8.55
C LYS A 86 1.73 -9.49 8.27
N PHE A 87 1.22 -9.22 7.07
CA PHE A 87 -0.16 -9.53 6.71
C PHE A 87 -0.50 -11.02 6.88
N ASP A 88 -1.55 -11.24 7.68
CA ASP A 88 -2.17 -12.54 7.93
C ASP A 88 -3.69 -12.43 7.77
N PRO A 89 -4.28 -12.99 6.69
CA PRO A 89 -5.71 -12.89 6.43
C PRO A 89 -6.58 -13.67 7.43
N LEU A 90 -5.99 -14.53 8.26
CA LEU A 90 -6.71 -15.31 9.27
C LEU A 90 -6.78 -14.59 10.62
N ASN A 91 -6.03 -13.50 10.79
CA ASN A 91 -5.94 -12.76 12.04
C ASN A 91 -6.42 -11.30 11.85
N PRO A 92 -7.67 -10.98 12.26
CA PRO A 92 -8.25 -9.65 12.14
C PRO A 92 -7.45 -8.55 12.84
N GLU A 93 -6.84 -8.83 14.00
CA GLU A 93 -6.02 -7.85 14.72
C GLU A 93 -4.74 -7.49 13.96
N ILE A 94 -4.12 -8.49 13.33
CA ILE A 94 -2.98 -8.27 12.44
C ILE A 94 -3.41 -7.47 11.21
N CYS A 95 -4.57 -7.78 10.61
CA CYS A 95 -5.13 -7.00 9.50
C CYS A 95 -5.35 -5.53 9.89
N LEU A 96 -6.03 -5.27 11.02
CA LEU A 96 -6.26 -3.92 11.53
C LEU A 96 -4.95 -3.17 11.80
N SER A 97 -4.00 -3.81 12.46
CA SER A 97 -2.71 -3.19 12.77
C SER A 97 -1.88 -2.90 11.50
N THR A 98 -1.98 -3.77 10.48
CA THR A 98 -1.34 -3.57 9.18
C THR A 98 -2.02 -2.43 8.42
N PHE A 99 -3.35 -2.36 8.44
CA PHE A 99 -4.11 -1.25 7.88
C PHE A 99 -3.72 0.08 8.53
N LYS A 100 -3.72 0.17 9.87
CA LYS A 100 -3.34 1.38 10.62
C LYS A 100 -1.92 1.88 10.32
N SER A 101 -1.00 0.98 9.95
CA SER A 101 0.37 1.37 9.54
C SER A 101 0.39 2.30 8.32
N ASN A 102 -0.69 2.38 7.55
CA ASN A 102 -0.79 3.26 6.39
C ASN A 102 -0.80 4.75 6.76
N ASN A 103 -1.11 5.12 8.00
CA ASN A 103 -0.92 6.49 8.48
C ASN A 103 0.55 6.89 8.46
N LEU A 104 1.43 6.02 8.96
CA LEU A 104 2.88 6.22 8.92
C LEU A 104 3.38 6.18 7.47
N PHE A 105 2.89 5.24 6.66
CA PHE A 105 3.26 5.17 5.24
C PHE A 105 2.91 6.45 4.49
N GLY A 106 1.70 7.01 4.69
CA GLY A 106 1.29 8.28 4.10
C GLY A 106 2.21 9.43 4.50
N LEU A 107 2.64 9.47 5.77
CA LEU A 107 3.61 10.45 6.26
C LEU A 107 4.98 10.28 5.59
N ILE A 108 5.46 9.05 5.44
CA ILE A 108 6.73 8.73 4.73
C ILE A 108 6.67 9.20 3.27
N ILE A 109 5.57 8.90 2.56
CA ILE A 109 5.36 9.36 1.17
C ILE A 109 5.35 10.89 1.11
N PHE A 110 4.58 11.54 1.99
CA PHE A 110 4.48 13.00 2.03
C PHE A 110 5.85 13.66 2.26
N ALA A 111 6.60 13.19 3.26
CA ALA A 111 7.94 13.70 3.55
C ALA A 111 8.89 13.52 2.36
N ASN A 112 8.87 12.35 1.71
CA ASN A 112 9.73 12.09 0.56
C ASN A 112 9.37 12.97 -0.65
N LEU A 113 8.08 13.24 -0.89
CA LEU A 113 7.64 14.17 -1.93
C LEU A 113 8.13 15.61 -1.67
N LEU A 114 8.12 16.07 -0.42
CA LEU A 114 8.66 17.38 -0.06
C LEU A 114 10.16 17.46 -0.32
N ILE A 115 10.93 16.45 0.11
CA ILE A 115 12.37 16.38 -0.12
C ILE A 115 12.70 16.34 -1.61
N GLY A 116 11.93 15.58 -2.40
CA GLY A 116 12.12 15.48 -3.85
C GLY A 116 11.88 16.80 -4.61
N LYS A 117 10.99 17.65 -4.08
CA LYS A 117 10.66 18.96 -4.65
C LYS A 117 11.62 20.07 -4.18
N ILE A 118 12.15 19.98 -2.97
CA ILE A 118 13.13 20.94 -2.46
C ILE A 118 14.41 20.77 -3.28
N THR A 119 14.66 21.75 -4.13
CA THR A 119 15.88 21.84 -4.93
C THR A 119 16.79 22.82 -4.19
N PHE A 120 17.95 22.37 -3.73
CA PHE A 120 19.06 23.26 -3.39
C PHE A 120 19.87 23.55 -4.63
#